data_AF-A0A4R1K3T5-F1
#
_entry.id   AF-A0A4R1K3T5-F1
#
_cell.length_a   1.000
_cell.length_b   1.000
_cell.length_c   1.000
_cell.angle_alpha   90.00
_cell.angle_beta   90.00
_cell.angle_gamma   90.00
#
_symmetry.space_group_name_H-M   'P 1'
#
loop_
_entity.id
_entity.type
_entity.pdbx_description
1 polymer ?
#
loop_
_entity_poly.entity_id
_entity_poly.type
_entity_poly.pdbx_seq_one_letter_code
_entity_poly.pdbx_strand_id
1 'polypeptide(L)' 'MKAAFKFSSPSVQAVWHLKAMGLFLIGPVAGIILVQCIFGLPAFLWWSAGGMGGFMFTIWMILVLKERALIIKQTRHKCA' A
#
# COMPACT_ATOMS: atom_id res chain seq x y z
N MET A 1 7.59 23.76 7.92
CA MET A 1 8.89 23.32 7.33
C MET A 1 8.63 22.07 6.49
N LYS A 2 8.62 22.16 5.15
CA LYS A 2 8.46 20.98 4.27
C LYS A 2 9.85 20.38 4.05
N ALA A 3 10.18 19.31 4.76
CA ALA A 3 11.37 18.53 4.46
C ALA A 3 11.19 17.91 3.07
N ALA A 4 11.81 18.51 2.06
CA ALA A 4 11.91 17.94 0.72
C ALA A 4 12.91 16.79 0.78
N PHE A 5 12.46 15.63 1.26
CA PHE A 5 13.20 14.38 1.14
C PHE A 5 13.33 14.04 -0.34
N LYS A 6 14.48 14.41 -0.93
CA LYS A 6 14.86 14.08 -2.30
C LYS A 6 15.26 12.59 -2.31
N PHE A 7 14.29 11.70 -2.40
CA PHE A 7 14.54 10.27 -2.45
C PHE A 7 15.21 9.91 -3.79
N SER A 8 16.50 9.56 -3.76
CA SER A 8 17.30 9.18 -4.94
C SER A 8 16.84 7.92 -5.66
N SER A 9 15.83 7.21 -5.17
CA SER A 9 15.31 5.99 -5.80
C SER A 9 13.85 6.17 -6.18
N PRO A 10 13.46 5.98 -7.46
CA PRO A 10 12.07 6.08 -7.93
C PRO A 10 11.13 5.13 -7.18
N SER A 11 11.71 4.06 -6.62
CA SER A 11 11.13 3.14 -5.64
C SER A 11 10.50 3.82 -4.44
N VAL A 12 11.29 4.66 -3.79
CA VAL A 12 10.97 5.20 -2.47
C VAL A 12 10.02 6.38 -2.64
N GLN A 13 10.13 7.11 -3.75
CA GLN A 13 9.18 8.17 -4.08
C GLN A 13 7.78 7.63 -4.42
N ALA A 14 7.69 6.52 -5.16
CA ALA A 14 6.40 5.86 -5.45
C ALA A 14 5.72 5.36 -4.16
N VAL A 15 6.48 4.68 -3.29
CA VAL A 15 5.97 4.23 -1.99
C VAL A 15 5.56 5.42 -1.11
N TRP A 16 6.29 6.53 -1.18
CA TRP A 16 5.99 7.71 -0.36
C TRP A 16 4.77 8.48 -0.85
N HIS A 17 4.50 8.55 -2.15
CA HIS A 17 3.22 9.07 -2.65
C HIS A 17 2.04 8.18 -2.25
N LEU A 18 2.24 6.86 -2.25
CA LEU A 18 1.20 5.89 -1.90
C LEU A 18 1.09 5.59 -0.40
N LYS A 19 1.79 6.34 0.47
CA LYS A 19 1.83 6.08 1.92
C LYS A 19 0.46 6.13 2.60
N ALA A 20 -0.42 7.02 2.15
CA ALA A 20 -1.78 7.12 2.68
C ALA A 20 -2.61 5.87 2.33
N MET A 21 -2.43 5.34 1.12
CA MET A 21 -3.05 4.08 0.70
C MET A 21 -2.42 2.87 1.40
N GLY A 22 -1.11 2.89 1.67
CA GLY A 22 -0.44 1.86 2.47
C GLY A 22 -0.94 1.84 3.92
N LEU A 23 -1.18 3.00 4.52
CA LEU A 23 -1.82 3.12 5.84
C LEU A 23 -3.25 2.57 5.85
N PHE A 24 -3.99 2.74 4.74
CA PHE A 24 -5.32 2.16 4.60
C PHE A 24 -5.31 0.64 4.63
N LEU A 25 -4.24 -0.03 4.16
CA LEU A 25 -4.10 -1.49 4.27
C LEU A 25 -3.89 -1.98 5.71
N ILE A 26 -3.34 -1.14 6.59
CA ILE A 26 -3.10 -1.51 8.00
C ILE A 26 -4.41 -1.55 8.78
N GLY A 27 -5.38 -0.69 8.43
CA GLY A 27 -6.67 -0.59 9.10
C GLY A 27 -7.45 -1.92 9.15
N PRO A 28 -7.69 -2.59 8.01
CA PRO A 28 -8.35 -3.90 7.96
C PRO A 28 -7.63 -4.97 8.78
N VAL A 29 -6.29 -5.01 8.72
CA VAL A 29 -5.49 -5.98 9.47
C VAL A 29 -5.63 -5.74 10.98
N ALA A 30 -5.49 -4.49 11.42
CA ALA A 30 -5.69 -4.11 12.82
C ALA A 30 -7.12 -4.39 13.29
N GLY A 31 -8.11 -4.14 12.44
CA GLY A 31 -9.51 -4.45 12.70
C GLY A 31 -9.73 -5.94 12.94
N ILE A 32 -9.24 -6.81 12.05
CA ILE A 32 -9.37 -8.28 12.19
C ILE A 32 -8.71 -8.78 13.48
N ILE A 33 -7.51 -8.28 13.79
CA ILE A 33 -6.79 -8.64 15.02
C ILE A 33 -7.61 -8.22 16.25
N LEU A 34 -8.17 -7.01 16.24
CA LEU A 34 -8.99 -6.52 17.35
C LEU A 34 -10.24 -7.39 17.54
N VAL A 35 -10.96 -7.72 16.47
CA VAL A 35 -12.16 -8.57 16.57
C VAL A 35 -11.76 -9.99 17.02
N GLN A 36 -10.61 -10.51 16.60
CA GLN A 36 -10.10 -11.80 17.09
C GLN A 36 -9.84 -11.77 18.60
N CYS A 37 -9.21 -10.71 19.11
CA CYS A 37 -8.91 -10.58 20.53
C CYS A 37 -10.15 -10.40 21.40
N ILE A 38 -11.21 -9.75 20.89
CA ILE A 38 -12.41 -9.44 21.67
C ILE A 38 -13.45 -10.57 21.58
N PHE A 39 -13.72 -11.07 20.37
CA PHE A 39 -14.86 -11.98 20.12
C PHE A 39 -14.44 -13.42 19.83
N GLY A 40 -13.17 -13.69 19.48
CA GLY A 40 -12.72 -14.98 18.98
C GLY A 40 -13.38 -15.33 17.64
N LEU A 41 -12.76 -14.96 16.52
CA LEU A 41 -13.38 -15.18 15.21
C LEU A 41 -13.45 -16.68 14.87
N PRO A 42 -14.59 -17.16 14.34
CA PRO A 42 -14.66 -18.47 13.71
C PRO A 42 -13.78 -18.50 12.45
N ALA A 43 -13.16 -19.65 12.19
CA ALA A 43 -12.15 -19.84 11.14
C ALA A 43 -12.60 -19.42 9.72
N PHE A 44 -13.91 -19.49 9.44
CA PHE A 44 -14.47 -19.06 8.16
C PHE A 44 -14.32 -17.54 7.93
N LEU A 45 -14.54 -16.71 8.96
CA LEU A 45 -14.34 -15.26 8.83
C LEU A 45 -12.86 -14.92 8.63
N TRP A 46 -11.94 -15.70 9.22
CA TRP A 46 -10.51 -15.53 8.99
C TRP A 46 -10.13 -15.72 7.53
N TRP A 47 -10.72 -16.72 6.87
CA TRP A 47 -10.43 -16.99 5.46
C TRP A 47 -10.96 -15.89 4.54
N SER A 48 -12.18 -15.42 4.78
CA SER A 48 -12.76 -14.30 4.02
C SER A 48 -12.00 -12.99 4.24
N ALA A 49 -11.64 -12.69 5.48
CA ALA A 49 -10.92 -11.47 5.82
C ALA A 49 -9.46 -11.50 5.32
N GLY A 50 -8.81 -12.66 5.41
CA GLY A 50 -7.50 -12.91 4.80
C GLY A 50 -7.54 -12.79 3.27
N GLY A 51 -8.56 -13.35 2.62
CA GLY A 51 -8.77 -13.24 1.18
C GLY A 51 -8.93 -11.78 0.72
N MET A 52 -9.77 -11.01 1.43
CA MET A 52 -9.96 -9.58 1.14
C MET A 52 -8.68 -8.76 1.39
N GLY A 53 -7.96 -9.04 2.48
CA GLY A 53 -6.67 -8.41 2.78
C GLY A 53 -5.61 -8.69 1.71
N GLY A 54 -5.51 -9.94 1.26
CA GLY A 54 -4.62 -10.34 0.16
C GLY A 54 -4.99 -9.68 -1.17
N PHE A 55 -6.30 -9.54 -1.45
CA PHE A 55 -6.78 -8.83 -2.63
C PHE A 55 -6.41 -7.34 -2.59
N MET A 56 -6.64 -6.66 -1.46
CA MET A 56 -6.23 -5.26 -1.28
C MET A 56 -4.71 -5.08 -1.39
N PHE A 57 -3.93 -6.03 -0.86
CA PHE A 57 -2.47 -6.04 -0.99
C PHE A 57 -2.01 -6.17 -2.45
N THR A 58 -2.66 -7.04 -3.21
CA THR A 58 -2.37 -7.21 -4.64
C THR A 58 -2.65 -5.91 -5.42
N ILE A 59 -3.80 -5.27 -5.17
CA ILE A 59 -4.13 -3.99 -5.81
C ILE A 59 -3.09 -2.92 -5.47
N TRP A 60 -2.70 -2.83 -4.19
CA TRP A 60 -1.67 -1.89 -3.75
C TRP A 60 -0.33 -2.13 -4.46
N MET A 61 0.11 -3.38 -4.59
CA MET A 61 1.33 -3.72 -5.34
C MET A 61 1.27 -3.31 -6.81
N ILE A 62 0.14 -3.54 -7.49
CA ILE A 62 -0.05 -3.13 -8.88
C ILE A 62 0.03 -1.60 -9.02
N LEU A 63 -0.60 -0.86 -8.10
CA LEU A 63 -0.53 0.61 -8.06
C LEU A 63 0.91 1.10 -7.87
N VAL A 64 1.67 0.49 -6.95
CA VAL A 64 3.08 0.84 -6.72
C VAL A 64 3.93 0.63 -7.99
N LEU A 65 3.74 -0.48 -8.69
CA LEU A 65 4.45 -0.75 -9.95
C LEU A 65 4.07 0.25 -11.05
N LYS A 66 2.78 0.61 -11.14
CA LYS A 66 2.28 1.58 -12.12
C LYS A 66 2.79 2.99 -11.85
N GLU A 67 2.80 3.43 -10.59
CA GLU A 67 3.36 4.72 -10.16
C GLU A 67 4.86 4.80 -10.48
N ARG A 68 5.63 3.74 -10.22
CA ARG A 68 7.04 3.68 -10.66
C ARG A 68 7.19 3.89 -12.15
N ALA A 69 6.38 3.21 -12.97
CA ALA A 69 6.45 3.32 -14.42
C ALA A 69 6.11 4.75 -14.90
N LEU A 70 5.17 5.42 -14.24
CA LEU A 70 4.83 6.83 -14.51
C LEU A 70 5.99 7.78 -14.19
N ILE A 71 6.64 7.61 -13.03
CA ILE A 71 7.80 8.44 -12.63
C ILE A 71 8.95 8.30 -13.64
N ILE A 72 9.22 7.08 -14.11
CA ILE A 72 10.26 6.82 -15.13
C ILE A 72 9.91 7.50 -16.46
N LYS A 73 8.64 7.40 -16.91
CA LYS A 73 8.17 8.06 -18.14
C LYS A 73 8.25 9.58 -18.05
N GLN A 74 7.83 10.18 -16.94
CA GLN A 74 7.93 11.65 -16.74
C GLN A 74 9.38 12.12 -16.70
N THR A 75 10.28 11.34 -16.10
CA THR A 75 11.72 11.69 -16.03
C THR A 75 12.34 11.70 -17.43
N ARG A 76 12.01 10.74 -18.29
CA ARG A 76 12.48 10.71 -19.69
C ARG A 76 12.02 11.92 -20.51
N HIS A 77 10.78 12.39 -20.29
CA HIS A 77 10.22 13.50 -21.06
C HIS A 77 10.78 14.88 -20.72
N LYS A 78 11.42 15.05 -19.55
CA LYS A 78 12.05 16.31 -19.14
C LYS A 78 13.49 16.49 -19.63
N CYS A 79 14.12 15.42 -20.11
CA CYS A 79 15.50 15.45 -20.62
C CYS A 79 15.57 15.43 -22.15
N ALA A 80 14.43 15.37 -22.83
CA ALA A 80 14.29 15.55 -24.28
C ALA A 80 13.83 16.99 -24.56
#